data_AF-A0AAD5YJC0-F1
#
_entry.id   AF-A0AAD5YJC0-F1
#
_cell.length_a   1.000
_cell.length_b   1.000
_cell.length_c   1.000
_cell.angle_alpha   90.00
_cell.angle_beta   90.00
_cell.angle_gamma   90.00
#
_symmetry.space_group_name_H-M   'P 1'
#
loop_
_entity.id
_entity.type
_entity.pdbx_description
1 polymer ?
#
loop_
_entity_poly.entity_id
_entity_poly.type
_entity_poly.pdbx_seq_one_letter_code
_entity_poly.pdbx_strand_id
1 'polypeptide(L)'
;MSSVVDAHVTIYPLPTLDSLKATVPTELDAHDVMTRWFADFSASIESQNVDGILHLFLPSNSFWRDFLAFTWDFRLFPGPSRISQFLRDQLPEYRPRNLRLRENTIGVQRPYPDLCWVSAMFDFTTAVGICSGVIRLVPTHELGVWKAHIVFTNLEDLHGFPEQCGTNRNGKPNHGQWENQRQELMEDYMSGRRNPTVLIVGAGQSGLTAAARLKTMDVSVLIVERNQRVGDNWRNRYEALCLHDPICMYHWIA
;
A
#
# COMPACT_ATOMS: atom_id res chain seq x y z
N MET A 1 6.42 -7.71 -43.18
CA MET A 1 7.47 -7.15 -42.31
C MET A 1 6.77 -6.36 -41.22
N SER A 2 6.52 -7.00 -40.07
CA SER A 2 5.89 -6.37 -38.90
C SER A 2 6.99 -5.63 -38.14
N SER A 3 6.86 -4.31 -38.03
CA SER A 3 7.76 -3.49 -37.23
C SER A 3 7.52 -3.78 -35.75
N VAL A 4 8.52 -4.36 -35.09
CA VAL A 4 8.59 -4.43 -33.64
C VAL A 4 8.59 -2.99 -33.13
N VAL A 5 7.54 -2.63 -32.38
CA VAL A 5 7.47 -1.35 -31.69
C VAL A 5 8.50 -1.43 -30.57
N ASP A 6 9.60 -0.70 -30.71
CA ASP A 6 10.56 -0.52 -29.62
C ASP A 6 9.83 0.11 -28.44
N ALA A 7 9.43 -0.70 -27.48
CA ALA A 7 8.95 -0.22 -26.20
C ALA A 7 10.15 0.43 -25.51
N HIS A 8 10.28 1.75 -25.64
CA HIS A 8 11.25 2.52 -24.88
C HIS A 8 10.96 2.31 -23.38
N VAL A 9 11.73 1.43 -22.75
CA VAL A 9 11.72 1.25 -21.31
C VAL A 9 12.35 2.50 -20.71
N THR A 10 11.52 3.36 -20.12
CA THR A 10 12.00 4.51 -19.37
C THR A 10 12.75 4.01 -18.14
N ILE A 11 14.07 4.13 -18.16
CA ILE A 11 14.94 3.79 -17.03
C ILE A 11 15.02 5.02 -16.13
N TYR A 12 14.64 4.86 -14.86
CA TYR A 12 14.83 5.87 -13.84
C TYR A 12 16.12 5.56 -13.08
N PRO A 13 17.16 6.40 -13.18
CA PRO A 13 18.42 6.16 -12.49
C PRO A 13 18.21 6.25 -10.97
N LEU A 14 19.02 5.54 -10.19
CA LEU A 14 19.04 5.72 -8.75
C LEU A 14 19.61 7.11 -8.39
N PRO A 15 19.14 7.74 -7.30
CA PRO A 15 19.60 9.05 -6.87
C PRO A 15 20.96 8.93 -6.15
N THR A 16 22.01 8.56 -6.89
CA THR A 16 23.37 8.43 -6.35
C THR A 16 23.94 9.79 -5.96
N LEU A 17 24.81 9.83 -4.95
CA LEU A 17 25.47 11.06 -4.49
C LEU A 17 26.19 11.77 -5.63
N ASP A 18 26.84 11.01 -6.52
CA ASP A 18 27.48 11.55 -7.72
C ASP A 18 26.47 12.19 -8.69
N SER A 19 25.34 11.52 -8.96
CA SER A 19 24.31 12.06 -9.86
C SER A 19 23.64 13.32 -9.30
N LEU A 20 23.49 13.37 -7.97
CA LEU A 20 22.93 14.50 -7.25
C LEU A 20 23.96 15.60 -6.98
N LYS A 21 25.25 15.34 -7.23
CA LYS A 21 26.40 16.19 -6.84
C LYS A 21 26.36 16.55 -5.36
N ALA A 22 25.91 15.61 -4.55
CA ALA A 22 25.61 15.81 -3.14
C ALA A 22 26.69 15.18 -2.25
N THR A 23 26.91 15.79 -1.10
CA THR A 23 27.76 15.21 -0.04
C THR A 23 26.93 15.06 1.22
N VAL A 24 27.15 13.96 1.96
CA VAL A 24 26.45 13.72 3.21
C VAL A 24 27.35 14.15 4.36
N PRO A 25 26.89 15.05 5.26
CA PRO A 25 27.66 15.42 6.44
C PRO A 25 28.04 14.20 7.29
N THR A 26 29.21 14.25 7.91
CA THR A 26 29.70 13.18 8.80
C THR A 26 28.84 13.05 10.06
N GLU A 27 28.36 14.18 10.57
CA GLU A 27 27.38 14.26 11.66
C GLU A 27 26.02 14.68 11.09
N LEU A 28 25.24 13.68 10.63
CA LEU A 28 23.88 13.89 10.14
C LEU A 28 22.87 13.60 11.24
N ASP A 29 22.15 14.63 11.68
CA ASP A 29 20.95 14.45 12.50
C ASP A 29 19.74 14.19 11.59
N ALA A 30 19.43 12.90 11.40
CA ALA A 30 18.31 12.48 10.58
C ALA A 30 16.94 12.87 11.16
N HIS A 31 16.84 12.99 12.49
CA HIS A 31 15.60 13.36 13.16
C HIS A 31 15.28 14.82 12.88
N ASP A 32 16.26 15.70 13.04
CA ASP A 32 16.12 17.12 12.74
C ASP A 32 15.81 17.38 11.25
N VAL A 33 16.52 16.72 10.33
CA VAL A 33 16.28 16.83 8.88
C VAL A 33 14.86 16.40 8.53
N MET A 34 14.41 15.25 9.00
CA MET A 34 13.07 14.74 8.69
C MET A 34 11.98 15.60 9.34
N THR A 35 12.17 16.02 10.59
CA THR A 35 11.17 16.81 11.33
C THR A 35 10.93 18.16 10.67
N ARG A 36 12.00 18.86 10.26
CA ARG A 36 11.88 20.14 9.53
C ARG A 36 11.17 19.96 8.20
N TRP A 37 11.63 19.00 7.39
CA TRP A 37 11.01 18.72 6.09
C TRP A 37 9.54 18.34 6.24
N PHE A 38 9.20 17.51 7.24
CA PHE A 38 7.85 17.05 7.48
C PHE A 38 6.93 18.17 7.96
N ALA A 39 7.41 19.12 8.75
CA ALA A 39 6.63 20.29 9.16
C ALA A 39 6.18 21.11 7.93
N ASP A 40 7.10 21.38 7.00
CA ASP A 40 6.79 22.09 5.76
C ASP A 40 5.83 21.29 4.86
N PHE A 41 6.05 19.98 4.77
CA PHE A 41 5.19 19.07 4.01
C PHE A 41 3.77 19.04 4.58
N SER A 42 3.63 18.89 5.90
CA SER A 42 2.36 18.87 6.60
C SER A 42 1.58 20.17 6.39
N ALA A 43 2.25 21.31 6.60
CA ALA A 43 1.63 22.62 6.39
C ALA A 43 1.18 22.82 4.93
N SER A 44 1.99 22.40 3.96
CA SER A 44 1.67 22.55 2.54
C SER A 44 0.54 21.62 2.08
N ILE A 45 0.48 20.38 2.60
CA ILE A 45 -0.58 19.42 2.31
C ILE A 45 -1.92 19.89 2.88
N GLU A 46 -1.95 20.30 4.16
CA GLU A 46 -3.20 20.71 4.81
C GLU A 46 -3.75 22.03 4.24
N SER A 47 -2.86 22.94 3.81
CA SER A 47 -3.24 24.17 3.10
C SER A 47 -3.52 23.98 1.61
N GLN A 48 -3.39 22.75 1.09
CA GLN A 48 -3.52 22.41 -0.33
C GLN A 48 -2.59 23.25 -1.25
N ASN A 49 -1.45 23.68 -0.72
CA ASN A 49 -0.45 24.44 -1.46
C ASN A 49 0.44 23.50 -2.30
N VAL A 50 -0.04 23.19 -3.51
CA VAL A 50 0.67 22.29 -4.44
C VAL A 50 2.08 22.78 -4.77
N ASP A 51 2.27 24.08 -4.96
CA ASP A 51 3.59 24.61 -5.31
C ASP A 51 4.58 24.50 -4.13
N GLY A 52 4.10 24.69 -2.89
CA GLY A 52 4.85 24.42 -1.67
C GLY A 52 5.23 22.95 -1.52
N ILE A 53 4.31 22.03 -1.82
CA ILE A 53 4.60 20.59 -1.82
C ILE A 53 5.68 20.27 -2.85
N LEU A 54 5.54 20.73 -4.10
CA LEU A 54 6.49 20.43 -5.17
C LEU A 54 7.89 20.96 -4.88
N HIS A 55 8.02 22.08 -4.17
CA HIS A 55 9.31 22.62 -3.76
C HIS A 55 10.12 21.64 -2.88
N LEU A 56 9.43 20.80 -2.12
CA LEU A 56 10.02 19.79 -1.23
C LEU A 56 10.47 18.53 -1.96
N PHE A 57 10.06 18.32 -3.20
CA PHE A 57 10.48 17.20 -4.04
C PHE A 57 11.72 17.53 -4.86
N LEU A 58 12.52 16.50 -5.15
CA LEU A 58 13.60 16.65 -6.12
C LEU A 58 13.05 17.10 -7.48
N PRO A 59 13.65 18.14 -8.11
CA PRO A 59 13.24 18.59 -9.44
C PRO A 59 13.42 17.51 -10.51
N SER A 60 14.51 16.76 -10.41
CA SER A 60 14.83 15.62 -11.24
C SER A 60 14.61 14.34 -10.45
N ASN A 61 13.93 13.35 -11.04
CA ASN A 61 13.83 12.00 -10.47
C ASN A 61 13.09 11.92 -9.11
N SER A 62 11.90 12.49 -9.03
CA SER A 62 10.98 12.35 -7.89
C SER A 62 9.75 11.50 -8.24
N PHE A 63 9.16 10.86 -7.24
CA PHE A 63 8.00 9.98 -7.43
C PHE A 63 7.01 10.13 -6.28
N TRP A 64 5.72 10.14 -6.63
CA TRP A 64 4.65 9.87 -5.68
C TRP A 64 3.99 8.54 -6.03
N ARG A 65 3.93 7.61 -5.08
CA ARG A 65 3.24 6.33 -5.25
C ARG A 65 2.02 6.31 -4.34
N ASP A 66 0.84 6.22 -4.93
CA ASP A 66 -0.43 6.22 -4.21
C ASP A 66 -1.08 4.85 -4.29
N PHE A 67 -1.38 4.28 -3.12
CA PHE A 67 -2.08 3.01 -2.94
C PHE A 67 -3.43 3.33 -2.30
N LEU A 68 -4.42 3.59 -3.15
CA LEU A 68 -5.82 3.82 -2.79
C LEU A 68 -6.11 5.08 -1.93
N ALA A 69 -5.10 5.75 -1.36
CA ALA A 69 -5.31 6.85 -0.42
C ALA A 69 -5.91 8.10 -1.07
N PHE A 70 -5.58 8.34 -2.35
CA PHE A 70 -6.06 9.48 -3.12
C PHE A 70 -6.66 9.12 -4.48
N THR A 71 -6.59 7.86 -4.93
CA THR A 71 -7.00 7.51 -6.30
C THR A 71 -7.87 6.26 -6.43
N TRP A 72 -8.14 5.54 -5.33
CA TRP A 72 -8.76 4.20 -5.35
C TRP A 72 -8.07 3.20 -6.31
N ASP A 73 -6.79 3.45 -6.64
CA ASP A 73 -6.01 2.65 -7.58
C ASP A 73 -4.55 2.54 -7.09
N PHE A 74 -3.76 1.69 -7.74
CA PHE A 74 -2.33 1.52 -7.47
C PHE A 74 -1.52 2.33 -8.50
N ARG A 75 -1.22 3.59 -8.17
CA ARG A 75 -0.61 4.53 -9.13
C ARG A 75 0.77 5.00 -8.75
N LEU A 76 1.56 5.29 -9.79
CA LEU A 76 2.87 5.93 -9.69
C LEU A 76 2.87 7.20 -10.54
N PHE A 77 3.21 8.33 -9.92
CA PHE A 77 3.31 9.63 -10.55
C PHE A 77 4.80 10.03 -10.62
N PRO A 78 5.46 9.80 -11.77
CA PRO A 78 6.84 10.18 -11.96
C PRO A 78 6.97 11.67 -12.29
N GLY A 79 7.76 12.37 -11.48
CA GLY A 79 8.23 13.74 -11.69
C GLY A 79 7.25 14.84 -11.26
N PRO A 80 7.75 16.09 -11.07
CA PRO A 80 6.97 17.19 -10.52
C PRO A 80 5.71 17.53 -11.30
N SER A 81 5.73 17.45 -12.64
CA SER A 81 4.57 17.79 -13.47
C SER A 81 3.38 16.85 -13.24
N ARG A 82 3.63 15.54 -13.14
CA ARG A 82 2.56 14.56 -12.88
C ARG A 82 2.10 14.60 -11.43
N ILE A 83 3.03 14.80 -10.50
CA ILE A 83 2.71 15.00 -9.08
C ILE A 83 1.84 16.26 -8.90
N SER A 84 2.16 17.36 -9.59
CA SER A 84 1.39 18.61 -9.55
C SER A 84 -0.05 18.39 -9.99
N GLN A 85 -0.25 17.77 -11.16
CA GLN A 85 -1.59 17.47 -11.68
C GLN A 85 -2.37 16.57 -10.72
N PHE A 86 -1.74 15.48 -10.27
CA PHE A 86 -2.32 14.56 -9.30
C PHE A 86 -2.78 15.28 -8.03
N LEU A 87 -1.93 16.10 -7.42
CA LEU A 87 -2.28 16.80 -6.18
C LEU A 87 -3.39 17.84 -6.39
N ARG A 88 -3.37 18.58 -7.51
CA ARG A 88 -4.42 19.56 -7.84
C ARG A 88 -5.78 18.88 -8.00
N ASP A 89 -5.81 17.68 -8.57
CA ASP A 89 -7.04 16.93 -8.80
C ASP A 89 -7.56 16.29 -7.51
N GLN A 90 -6.68 15.73 -6.66
CA GLN A 90 -7.11 14.89 -5.54
C GLN A 90 -7.23 15.62 -4.19
N LEU A 91 -6.40 16.62 -3.90
CA LEU A 91 -6.42 17.28 -2.57
C LEU A 91 -7.78 17.91 -2.21
N PRO A 92 -8.54 18.55 -3.13
CA PRO A 92 -9.85 19.13 -2.80
C PRO A 92 -10.90 18.10 -2.40
N GLU A 93 -10.84 16.90 -2.98
CA GLU A 93 -11.77 15.80 -2.73
C GLU A 93 -11.43 15.07 -1.42
N TYR A 94 -10.16 14.65 -1.26
CA TYR A 94 -9.75 13.78 -0.16
C TYR A 94 -9.39 14.53 1.12
N ARG A 95 -9.06 15.83 1.04
CA ARG A 95 -8.84 16.73 2.20
C ARG A 95 -7.99 16.09 3.30
N PRO A 96 -6.73 15.72 3.00
CA PRO A 96 -5.83 15.12 3.98
C PRO A 96 -5.60 16.06 5.16
N ARG A 97 -5.58 15.49 6.36
CA ARG A 97 -5.48 16.21 7.64
C ARG A 97 -4.90 15.34 8.74
N ASN A 98 -4.45 15.98 9.81
CA ASN A 98 -3.87 15.33 10.99
C ASN A 98 -2.61 14.54 10.64
N LEU A 99 -1.74 15.11 9.79
CA LEU A 99 -0.48 14.48 9.44
C LEU A 99 0.42 14.39 10.68
N ARG A 100 0.93 13.21 10.99
CA ARG A 100 1.78 12.95 12.16
C ARG A 100 2.96 12.06 11.78
N LEU A 101 4.17 12.56 12.05
CA LEU A 101 5.39 11.81 11.85
C LEU A 101 5.53 10.71 12.90
N ARG A 102 5.92 9.51 12.48
CA ARG A 102 6.29 8.43 13.41
C ARG A 102 7.78 8.52 13.71
N GLU A 103 8.14 9.27 14.76
CA GLU A 103 9.53 9.58 15.08
C GLU A 103 10.43 8.36 15.26
N ASN A 104 9.89 7.28 15.81
CA ASN A 104 10.61 6.01 16.01
C ASN A 104 10.95 5.27 14.71
N THR A 105 10.43 5.70 13.57
CA THR A 105 10.72 5.11 12.25
C THR A 105 11.75 5.90 11.46
N ILE A 106 12.21 7.05 11.98
CA ILE A 106 13.20 7.88 11.31
C ILE A 106 14.54 7.12 11.30
N GLY A 107 15.13 6.98 10.12
CA GLY A 107 16.40 6.29 9.99
C GLY A 107 17.17 6.68 8.74
N VAL A 108 18.51 6.63 8.87
CA VAL A 108 19.43 6.74 7.74
C VAL A 108 19.61 5.35 7.13
N GLN A 109 19.42 5.26 5.82
CA GLN A 109 19.65 4.03 5.06
C GLN A 109 20.75 4.27 4.02
N ARG A 110 21.74 3.39 3.99
CA ARG A 110 22.83 3.40 3.00
C ARG A 110 22.93 2.02 2.34
N PRO A 111 22.06 1.72 1.35
CA PRO A 111 22.09 0.44 0.67
C PRO A 111 23.40 0.21 -0.09
N TYR A 112 24.01 1.29 -0.58
CA TYR A 112 25.30 1.32 -1.27
C TYR A 112 26.12 2.54 -0.80
N PRO A 113 27.46 2.54 -0.97
CA PRO A 113 28.31 3.66 -0.53
C PRO A 113 27.94 5.02 -1.14
N ASP A 114 27.41 5.02 -2.36
CA ASP A 114 26.98 6.17 -3.14
C ASP A 114 25.49 6.49 -3.00
N LEU A 115 24.79 5.87 -2.04
CA LEU A 115 23.38 6.16 -1.73
C LEU A 115 23.20 6.46 -0.25
N CYS A 116 22.44 7.52 0.04
CA CYS A 116 22.05 7.86 1.39
C CYS A 116 20.62 8.40 1.42
N TRP A 117 19.75 7.74 2.17
CA TRP A 117 18.36 8.12 2.35
C TRP A 117 18.10 8.44 3.81
N VAL A 118 17.33 9.48 4.08
CA VAL A 118 16.63 9.65 5.36
C VAL A 118 15.18 9.24 5.13
N SER A 119 14.74 8.18 5.81
CA SER A 119 13.40 7.62 5.63
C SER A 119 12.60 7.73 6.92
N ALA A 120 11.30 7.93 6.79
CA ALA A 120 10.37 7.89 7.92
C ALA A 120 8.96 7.51 7.45
N MET A 121 8.16 7.01 8.39
CA MET A 121 6.73 6.77 8.21
C MET A 121 5.93 7.90 8.83
N PHE A 122 4.73 8.13 8.32
CA PHE A 122 3.78 9.08 8.89
C PHE A 122 2.35 8.55 8.78
N ASP A 123 1.47 9.07 9.63
CA ASP A 123 0.05 8.79 9.64
C ASP A 123 -0.73 10.02 9.23
N PHE A 124 -1.88 9.83 8.60
CA PHE A 124 -2.81 10.90 8.30
C PHE A 124 -4.21 10.36 8.08
N THR A 125 -5.17 11.27 7.94
CA THR A 125 -6.56 10.92 7.64
C THR A 125 -7.03 11.68 6.41
N THR A 126 -7.86 11.05 5.61
CA THR A 126 -8.56 11.68 4.49
C THR A 126 -10.06 11.75 4.77
N ALA A 127 -10.84 12.25 3.83
CA ALA A 127 -12.29 12.18 3.85
C ALA A 127 -12.82 10.74 3.85
N VAL A 128 -12.07 9.77 3.30
CA VAL A 128 -12.52 8.38 3.12
C VAL A 128 -11.99 7.43 4.19
N GLY A 129 -10.80 7.68 4.74
CA GLY A 129 -10.21 6.71 5.67
C GLY A 129 -8.98 7.18 6.44
N ILE A 130 -8.38 6.21 7.12
CA ILE A 130 -7.13 6.31 7.85
C ILE A 130 -6.03 5.84 6.91
N CYS A 131 -4.96 6.61 6.84
CA CYS A 131 -3.88 6.38 5.89
C CYS A 131 -2.52 6.39 6.59
N SER A 132 -1.57 5.71 5.98
CA SER A 132 -0.16 5.82 6.32
C SER A 132 0.64 6.26 5.10
N GLY A 133 1.86 6.69 5.32
CA GLY A 133 2.78 6.99 4.25
C GLY A 133 4.24 6.79 4.63
N VAL A 134 5.07 6.79 3.62
CA VAL A 134 6.53 6.68 3.76
C VAL A 134 7.18 7.78 2.94
N ILE A 135 8.13 8.49 3.54
CA ILE A 135 8.93 9.52 2.88
C ILE A 135 10.36 9.01 2.78
N ARG A 136 10.99 9.21 1.63
CA ARG A 136 12.43 9.03 1.43
C ARG A 136 13.04 10.31 0.93
N LEU A 137 13.85 10.92 1.77
CA LEU A 137 14.63 12.10 1.46
C LEU A 137 16.03 11.71 0.99
N VAL A 138 16.55 12.48 0.06
CA VAL A 138 17.93 12.39 -0.44
C VAL A 138 18.60 13.75 -0.33
N PRO A 139 19.92 13.79 -0.15
CA PRO A 139 20.64 15.06 -0.07
C PRO A 139 20.64 15.74 -1.44
N THR A 140 20.85 17.04 -1.46
CA THR A 140 21.02 17.80 -2.71
C THR A 140 22.44 18.33 -2.84
N HIS A 141 22.73 18.98 -3.97
CA HIS A 141 23.99 19.68 -4.19
C HIS A 141 24.23 20.83 -3.19
N GLU A 142 23.15 21.37 -2.60
CA GLU A 142 23.22 22.34 -1.52
C GLU A 142 23.40 21.63 -0.18
N LEU A 143 24.43 22.01 0.56
CA LEU A 143 24.79 21.37 1.82
C LEU A 143 23.67 21.55 2.86
N GLY A 144 23.22 20.44 3.45
CA GLY A 144 22.16 20.44 4.47
C GLY A 144 20.74 20.52 3.92
N VAL A 145 20.56 20.67 2.61
CA VAL A 145 19.24 20.66 1.97
C VAL A 145 18.90 19.25 1.50
N TRP A 146 17.75 18.77 1.95
CA TRP A 146 17.22 17.44 1.64
C TRP A 146 15.87 17.58 0.95
N LYS A 147 15.63 16.73 -0.06
CA LYS A 147 14.38 16.73 -0.82
C LYS A 147 13.84 15.32 -0.99
N ALA A 148 12.53 15.20 -1.15
CA ALA A 148 11.88 13.93 -1.38
C ALA A 148 12.22 13.36 -2.75
N HIS A 149 12.79 12.16 -2.74
CA HIS A 149 12.90 11.31 -3.91
C HIS A 149 11.61 10.50 -4.10
N ILE A 150 11.07 9.93 -3.02
CA ILE A 150 9.83 9.15 -3.04
C ILE A 150 8.94 9.57 -1.88
N VAL A 151 7.67 9.82 -2.18
CA VAL A 151 6.58 9.80 -1.21
C VAL A 151 5.64 8.66 -1.57
N PHE A 152 5.27 7.88 -0.58
CA PHE A 152 4.31 6.79 -0.68
C PHE A 152 3.13 7.06 0.24
N THR A 153 1.92 6.83 -0.25
CA THR A 153 0.68 6.96 0.50
C THR A 153 -0.15 5.70 0.35
N ASN A 154 -0.72 5.23 1.47
CA ASN A 154 -1.48 4.00 1.55
C ASN A 154 -2.75 4.21 2.37
N LEU A 155 -3.88 3.71 1.88
CA LEU A 155 -5.10 3.59 2.67
C LEU A 155 -4.99 2.35 3.56
N GLU A 156 -5.09 2.54 4.88
CA GLU A 156 -5.04 1.45 5.86
C GLU A 156 -6.44 0.93 6.19
N ASP A 157 -7.38 1.85 6.39
CA ASP A 157 -8.74 1.52 6.85
C ASP A 157 -9.76 2.58 6.38
N LEU A 158 -11.03 2.18 6.26
CA LEU A 158 -12.13 3.03 5.85
C LEU A 158 -12.90 3.58 7.06
N HIS A 159 -13.27 4.87 6.99
CA HIS A 159 -14.11 5.45 8.02
C HIS A 159 -15.50 4.78 8.03
N GLY A 160 -15.93 4.32 9.20
CA GLY A 160 -17.26 3.71 9.37
C GLY A 160 -17.37 2.24 8.99
N PHE A 161 -16.31 1.61 8.48
CA PHE A 161 -16.31 0.20 8.08
C PHE A 161 -15.16 -0.61 8.71
N PRO A 162 -15.03 -0.63 10.05
CA PRO A 162 -13.95 -1.34 10.70
C PRO A 162 -14.07 -2.85 10.51
N GLU A 163 -12.94 -3.51 10.33
CA GLU A 163 -12.89 -4.96 10.20
C GLU A 163 -13.36 -5.66 11.48
N GLN A 164 -14.13 -6.74 11.28
CA GLN A 164 -14.67 -7.63 12.32
C GLN A 164 -13.60 -8.62 12.80
N CYS A 165 -12.41 -8.11 13.17
CA CYS A 165 -11.27 -8.88 13.64
C CYS A 165 -10.81 -8.39 15.03
N GLY A 166 -9.94 -9.16 15.70
CA GLY A 166 -9.43 -8.81 17.03
C GLY A 166 -10.54 -8.54 18.04
N THR A 167 -10.56 -7.34 18.61
CA THR A 167 -11.58 -6.87 19.57
C THR A 167 -12.97 -6.69 18.95
N ASN A 168 -13.05 -6.47 17.64
CA ASN A 168 -14.32 -6.32 16.90
C ASN A 168 -14.87 -7.67 16.43
N ARG A 169 -14.16 -8.78 16.67
CA ARG A 169 -14.62 -10.11 16.26
C ARG A 169 -15.89 -10.48 17.03
N ASN A 170 -16.85 -11.10 16.34
CA ASN A 170 -18.02 -11.69 16.99
C ASN A 170 -17.57 -12.73 18.04
N GLY A 171 -17.71 -12.38 19.32
CA GLY A 171 -17.35 -13.23 20.46
C GLY A 171 -18.42 -14.26 20.85
N LYS A 172 -19.57 -14.31 20.14
CA LYS A 172 -20.64 -15.26 20.46
C LYS A 172 -20.17 -16.69 20.19
N PRO A 173 -20.40 -17.63 21.13
CA PRO A 173 -20.11 -19.03 20.89
C PRO A 173 -20.89 -19.53 19.67
N ASN A 174 -20.20 -20.17 18.73
CA ASN A 174 -20.86 -20.84 17.63
C ASN A 174 -21.22 -22.26 18.08
N HIS A 175 -22.44 -22.46 18.56
CA HIS A 175 -22.97 -23.75 19.04
C HIS A 175 -23.22 -24.76 17.90
N GLY A 176 -22.28 -24.91 16.97
CA GLY A 176 -22.40 -25.81 15.81
C GLY A 176 -23.43 -25.36 14.76
N GLN A 177 -23.97 -24.15 14.86
CA GLN A 177 -24.98 -23.63 13.94
C GLN A 177 -24.41 -23.27 12.55
N TRP A 178 -23.08 -23.30 12.41
CA TRP A 178 -22.40 -22.96 11.17
C TRP A 178 -22.86 -23.80 9.97
N GLU A 179 -23.00 -25.11 10.11
CA GLU A 179 -23.34 -25.99 8.98
C GLU A 179 -24.75 -25.68 8.46
N ASN A 180 -25.71 -25.51 9.37
CA ASN A 180 -27.09 -25.14 9.03
C ASN A 180 -27.14 -23.76 8.37
N GLN A 181 -26.48 -22.76 8.96
CA GLN A 181 -26.40 -21.41 8.40
C GLN A 181 -25.77 -21.41 7.00
N ARG A 182 -24.74 -22.23 6.79
CA ARG A 182 -24.09 -22.40 5.49
C ARG A 182 -25.04 -23.01 4.45
N GLN A 183 -25.80 -24.04 4.84
CA GLN A 183 -26.78 -24.68 3.97
C GLN A 183 -27.91 -23.72 3.59
N GLU A 184 -28.50 -23.03 4.56
CA GLU A 184 -29.53 -22.00 4.33
C GLU A 184 -29.04 -20.89 3.38
N LEU A 185 -27.84 -20.35 3.62
CA LEU A 185 -27.23 -19.35 2.73
C LEU A 185 -26.99 -19.90 1.32
N MET A 186 -26.57 -21.15 1.20
CA MET A 186 -26.36 -21.79 -0.09
C MET A 186 -27.66 -21.97 -0.85
N GLU A 187 -28.73 -22.42 -0.19
CA GLU A 187 -30.07 -22.52 -0.77
C GLU A 187 -30.56 -21.14 -1.24
N ASP A 188 -30.39 -20.10 -0.43
CA ASP A 188 -30.79 -18.74 -0.78
C ASP A 188 -30.09 -18.21 -2.02
N TYR A 189 -28.79 -18.48 -2.16
CA TYR A 189 -28.04 -18.12 -3.36
C TYR A 189 -28.49 -18.92 -4.59
N MET A 190 -28.71 -20.22 -4.44
CA MET A 190 -29.11 -21.10 -5.55
C MET A 190 -30.55 -20.84 -6.01
N SER A 191 -31.45 -20.48 -5.10
CA SER A 191 -32.84 -20.16 -5.41
C SER A 191 -33.04 -18.73 -5.90
N GLY A 192 -31.98 -17.91 -5.90
CA GLY A 192 -32.06 -16.47 -6.23
C GLY A 192 -32.81 -15.63 -5.18
N ARG A 193 -33.07 -16.18 -3.98
CA ARG A 193 -33.68 -15.42 -2.87
C ARG A 193 -32.72 -14.36 -2.34
N ARG A 194 -31.42 -14.62 -2.45
CA ARG A 194 -30.33 -13.70 -2.09
C ARG A 194 -29.28 -13.74 -3.20
N ASN A 195 -28.67 -12.59 -3.50
CA ASN A 195 -27.52 -12.51 -4.40
C ASN A 195 -26.26 -12.16 -3.61
N PRO A 196 -25.11 -12.80 -3.88
CA PRO A 196 -23.86 -12.41 -3.26
C PRO A 196 -23.37 -11.08 -3.86
N THR A 197 -22.71 -10.27 -3.04
CA THR A 197 -22.05 -9.04 -3.51
C THR A 197 -20.83 -9.38 -4.36
N VAL A 198 -20.09 -10.43 -3.97
CA VAL A 198 -18.88 -10.90 -4.66
C VAL A 198 -18.98 -12.39 -4.98
N LEU A 199 -18.68 -12.75 -6.23
CA LEU A 199 -18.48 -14.13 -6.67
C LEU A 199 -16.97 -14.38 -6.83
N ILE A 200 -16.44 -15.36 -6.11
CA ILE A 200 -15.05 -15.80 -6.23
C ILE A 200 -15.02 -17.13 -6.96
N VAL A 201 -14.28 -17.18 -8.07
CA VAL A 201 -14.09 -18.40 -8.86
C VAL A 201 -12.75 -19.04 -8.46
N GLY A 202 -12.84 -20.19 -7.78
CA GLY A 202 -11.73 -20.98 -7.26
C GLY A 202 -11.61 -20.88 -5.74
N ALA A 203 -11.65 -22.02 -5.04
CA ALA A 203 -11.37 -22.17 -3.62
C ALA A 203 -9.93 -22.68 -3.38
N GLY A 204 -8.97 -22.16 -4.15
CA GLY A 204 -7.55 -22.24 -3.84
C GLY A 204 -7.15 -21.24 -2.75
N GLN A 205 -5.86 -21.20 -2.39
CA GLN A 205 -5.35 -20.32 -1.33
C GLN A 205 -5.74 -18.85 -1.55
N SER A 206 -5.60 -18.32 -2.77
CA SER A 206 -5.90 -16.91 -3.07
C SER A 206 -7.39 -16.60 -2.92
N GLY A 207 -8.26 -17.50 -3.40
CA GLY A 207 -9.71 -17.32 -3.31
C GLY A 207 -10.23 -17.41 -1.88
N LEU A 208 -9.70 -18.35 -1.09
CA LEU A 208 -10.04 -18.48 0.33
C LEU A 208 -9.56 -17.28 1.14
N THR A 209 -8.34 -16.80 0.89
CA THR A 209 -7.79 -15.60 1.55
C THR A 209 -8.64 -14.36 1.25
N ALA A 210 -8.99 -14.14 -0.02
CA ALA A 210 -9.87 -13.04 -0.40
C ALA A 210 -11.25 -13.14 0.26
N ALA A 211 -11.86 -14.33 0.25
CA ALA A 211 -13.15 -14.57 0.89
C ALA A 211 -13.12 -14.31 2.39
N ALA A 212 -12.07 -14.76 3.09
CA ALA A 212 -11.90 -14.54 4.51
C ALA A 212 -11.82 -13.03 4.83
N ARG A 213 -11.05 -12.27 4.03
CA ARG A 213 -10.90 -10.82 4.19
C ARG A 213 -12.20 -10.07 3.91
N LEU A 214 -12.90 -10.41 2.83
CA LEU A 214 -14.20 -9.83 2.51
C LEU A 214 -15.24 -10.11 3.60
N LYS A 215 -15.25 -11.33 4.15
CA LYS A 215 -16.15 -11.69 5.26
C LYS A 215 -15.83 -10.88 6.54
N THR A 216 -14.57 -10.57 6.82
CA THR A 216 -14.23 -9.67 7.94
C THR A 216 -14.65 -8.23 7.72
N MET A 217 -14.92 -7.82 6.47
CA MET A 217 -15.48 -6.52 6.12
C MET A 217 -17.02 -6.57 5.95
N ASP A 218 -17.67 -7.65 6.41
CA ASP A 218 -19.11 -7.89 6.29
C ASP A 218 -19.64 -7.87 4.83
N VAL A 219 -18.77 -8.18 3.87
CA VAL A 219 -19.14 -8.29 2.46
C VAL A 219 -19.64 -9.71 2.19
N SER A 220 -20.80 -9.84 1.55
CA SER A 220 -21.37 -11.14 1.21
C SER A 220 -20.65 -11.77 0.01
N VAL A 221 -20.16 -13.00 0.19
CA VAL A 221 -19.31 -13.70 -0.79
C VAL A 221 -19.83 -15.11 -1.07
N LEU A 222 -19.87 -15.48 -2.34
CA LEU A 222 -20.03 -16.87 -2.79
C LEU A 222 -18.74 -17.34 -3.45
N ILE A 223 -18.21 -18.48 -3.01
CA ILE A 223 -17.05 -19.12 -3.64
C ILE A 223 -17.55 -20.32 -4.44
N VAL A 224 -17.14 -20.43 -5.70
CA VAL A 224 -17.40 -21.59 -6.55
C VAL A 224 -16.08 -22.29 -6.88
N GLU A 225 -16.03 -23.61 -6.70
CA GLU A 225 -14.83 -24.41 -6.92
C GLU A 225 -15.20 -25.63 -7.78
N ARG A 226 -14.31 -25.97 -8.72
CA ARG A 226 -14.50 -27.11 -9.63
C ARG A 226 -14.15 -28.45 -8.98
N ASN A 227 -13.18 -28.45 -8.06
CA ASN A 227 -12.75 -29.66 -7.38
C ASN A 227 -13.76 -30.08 -6.31
N GLN A 228 -13.78 -31.37 -6.01
CA GLN A 228 -14.73 -31.93 -5.05
C GLN A 228 -14.46 -31.46 -3.61
N ARG A 229 -13.18 -31.27 -3.23
CA ARG A 229 -12.79 -30.87 -1.88
C ARG A 229 -11.80 -29.73 -1.91
N VAL A 230 -11.94 -28.79 -0.97
CA VAL A 230 -11.01 -27.68 -0.77
C VAL A 230 -9.60 -28.22 -0.50
N GLY A 231 -8.62 -27.81 -1.31
CA GLY A 231 -7.23 -28.30 -1.26
C GLY A 231 -6.90 -29.39 -2.28
N ASP A 232 -7.86 -29.88 -3.06
CA ASP A 232 -7.60 -30.84 -4.15
C ASP A 232 -6.68 -30.26 -5.24
N ASN A 233 -6.61 -28.93 -5.36
CA ASN A 233 -5.62 -28.24 -6.18
C ASN A 233 -4.16 -28.61 -5.82
N TRP A 234 -3.93 -29.02 -4.57
CA TRP A 234 -2.65 -29.51 -4.05
C TRP A 234 -2.60 -31.04 -3.98
N ARG A 235 -3.66 -31.69 -3.48
CA ARG A 235 -3.68 -33.17 -3.34
C ARG A 235 -3.61 -33.91 -4.66
N ASN A 236 -4.06 -33.31 -5.76
CA ASN A 236 -4.02 -33.91 -7.09
C ASN A 236 -2.73 -33.55 -7.86
N ARG A 237 -1.74 -32.97 -7.20
CA ARG A 237 -0.41 -32.75 -7.78
C ARG A 237 0.44 -34.03 -7.70
N TYR A 238 1.59 -34.01 -8.37
CA TYR A 238 2.52 -35.13 -8.39
C TYR A 238 3.06 -35.44 -6.98
N GLU A 239 3.40 -36.71 -6.75
CA GLU A 239 3.74 -37.26 -5.42
C GLU A 239 4.97 -36.60 -4.78
N ALA A 240 5.96 -36.23 -5.59
CA ALA A 240 7.20 -35.59 -5.12
C ALA A 240 7.08 -34.06 -4.89
N LEU A 241 5.87 -33.52 -4.76
CA LEU A 241 5.68 -32.10 -4.53
C LEU A 241 6.15 -31.70 -3.12
N CYS A 242 7.16 -30.84 -3.07
CA CYS A 242 7.63 -30.18 -1.85
C CYS A 242 7.64 -28.66 -2.06
N LEU A 243 7.34 -27.88 -1.01
CA LEU A 243 7.51 -26.43 -1.02
C LEU A 243 8.99 -26.08 -0.81
N HIS A 244 9.45 -25.01 -1.45
CA HIS A 244 10.86 -24.60 -1.41
C HIS A 244 11.18 -23.67 -0.24
N ASP A 245 10.19 -22.95 0.30
CA ASP A 245 10.42 -22.06 1.44
C ASP A 245 10.17 -22.77 2.77
N PRO A 246 10.84 -22.32 3.85
CA PRO A 246 10.71 -22.90 5.17
C PRO A 246 9.25 -22.89 5.67
N ILE A 247 8.91 -23.83 6.54
CA ILE A 247 7.55 -23.98 7.09
C ILE A 247 7.02 -22.70 7.76
N CYS A 248 7.90 -21.86 8.30
CA CYS A 248 7.50 -20.58 8.92
C CYS A 248 6.93 -19.57 7.92
N MET A 249 7.23 -19.70 6.63
CA MET A 249 6.63 -18.88 5.56
C MET A 249 5.29 -19.44 5.07
N TYR A 250 4.98 -20.70 5.38
CA TYR A 250 3.84 -21.46 4.85
C TYR A 250 2.97 -22.11 5.92
N HIS A 251 2.89 -21.53 7.11
CA HIS A 251 2.13 -22.09 8.25
C HIS A 251 0.64 -22.38 7.94
N TRP A 252 0.13 -21.91 6.81
CA TRP A 252 -1.25 -22.07 6.34
C TRP A 252 -1.45 -23.18 5.29
N ILE A 253 -0.39 -23.85 4.84
CA ILE A 253 -0.43 -24.81 3.70
C ILE A 253 -0.17 -26.27 4.14
N ALA A 254 0.33 -26.49 5.37
CA ALA A 254 0.57 -27.84 5.90
C ALA A 254 -0.67 -28.44 6.58
#